data_AF-A0AA91PS92-F1
#
_entry.id   AF-A0AA91PS92-F1
#
_cell.length_a   1.000
_cell.length_b   1.000
_cell.length_c   1.000
_cell.angle_alpha   90.00
_cell.angle_beta   90.00
_cell.angle_gamma   90.00
#
_symmetry.space_group_name_H-M   'P 1'
#
loop_
_entity.id
_entity.type
_entity.pdbx_description
1 polymer ?
#
loop_
_entity_poly.entity_id
_entity_poly.type
_entity_poly.pdbx_seq_one_letter_code
_entity_poly.pdbx_strand_id
1 'polypeptide(L)'
;MNLNLKDLLKEQKRGNIRYIYPGENIDTIAKMIAALANMRGGTLLFGIEDDGCDLHFKGYAFETPEKNKLVEKLEGFEDFKIKELNENNKTFLQIDVDMNSDGVNYGGIFPIFYSDYHNMTKEFEIVKIFISYNHKTSHMADIVEENLNEKYRYKVKINRDNQLVYRDDIEKYMDTIKENDLVISLITDDYLKSEACMYEITELMRDTRYSEKLAFIIISETDLEYSPTELKIVPNIYGETRYEYIEYWVNKKRNYSNRLENLSDSFTSTVELNATIRRVGRICDEIGSFLDFLNRSMGKDFTSMHNNNFMEIKNMIEVKINEVRL
;
A
#
# COMPACT_ATOMS: atom_id res chain seq x y z
N MET A 1 -32.47 0.47 2.61
CA MET A 1 -32.93 1.84 2.93
C MET A 1 -34.27 2.04 2.23
N ASN A 2 -35.33 2.50 2.92
CA ASN A 2 -36.56 2.93 2.23
C ASN A 2 -36.29 4.33 1.68
N LEU A 3 -35.88 4.40 0.42
CA LEU A 3 -35.52 5.65 -0.25
C LEU A 3 -36.80 6.46 -0.51
N ASN A 4 -36.94 7.63 0.10
CA ASN A 4 -38.00 8.59 -0.22
C ASN A 4 -37.48 9.55 -1.30
N LEU A 5 -38.03 9.46 -2.51
CA LEU A 5 -37.57 10.25 -3.66
C LEU A 5 -37.70 11.76 -3.41
N LYS A 6 -38.73 12.22 -2.69
CA LYS A 6 -38.92 13.64 -2.38
C LYS A 6 -37.83 14.19 -1.48
N ASP A 7 -37.45 13.41 -0.47
CA ASP A 7 -36.37 13.80 0.44
C ASP A 7 -35.03 13.79 -0.28
N LEU A 8 -34.80 12.78 -1.12
CA LEU A 8 -33.57 12.65 -1.91
C LEU A 8 -33.35 13.85 -2.84
N LEU A 9 -34.37 14.25 -3.60
CA LEU A 9 -34.29 15.39 -4.53
C LEU A 9 -34.09 16.72 -3.78
N LYS A 10 -34.59 16.83 -2.54
CA LYS A 10 -34.42 18.02 -1.71
C LYS A 10 -33.03 18.08 -1.08
N GLU A 11 -32.51 16.94 -0.64
CA GLU A 11 -31.19 16.86 0.02
C GLU A 11 -30.03 16.89 -0.98
N GLN A 12 -30.28 16.59 -2.26
CA GLN A 12 -29.29 16.57 -3.35
C GLN A 12 -28.01 15.80 -3.00
N LYS A 13 -28.17 14.69 -2.25
CA LYS A 13 -27.03 13.89 -1.77
C LYS A 13 -26.32 13.22 -2.94
N ARG A 14 -25.02 13.43 -3.03
CA ARG A 14 -24.09 12.78 -3.97
C ARG A 14 -23.08 11.92 -3.20
N GLY A 15 -22.14 11.27 -3.89
CA GLY A 15 -21.19 10.33 -3.31
C GLY A 15 -21.60 8.88 -3.50
N ASN A 16 -22.21 8.24 -2.49
CA ASN A 16 -22.60 6.82 -2.62
C ASN A 16 -23.91 6.61 -3.38
N ILE A 17 -24.61 7.69 -3.70
CA ILE A 17 -25.80 7.64 -4.54
C ILE A 17 -25.41 8.20 -5.89
N ARG A 18 -25.58 7.41 -6.94
CA ARG A 18 -25.21 7.75 -8.32
C ARG A 18 -26.47 7.86 -9.15
N TYR A 19 -26.66 9.01 -9.79
CA TYR A 19 -27.83 9.31 -10.60
C TYR A 19 -27.52 9.06 -12.06
N ILE A 20 -28.40 8.34 -12.76
CA ILE A 20 -28.17 7.88 -14.12
C ILE A 20 -29.38 8.26 -14.98
N TYR A 21 -29.13 9.02 -16.04
CA TYR A 21 -30.12 9.36 -17.05
C TYR A 21 -29.42 9.52 -18.41
N PRO A 22 -30.03 9.04 -19.52
CA PRO A 22 -31.33 8.37 -19.60
C PRO A 22 -31.28 6.89 -19.18
N GLY A 23 -30.11 6.25 -19.28
CA GLY A 23 -29.85 4.85 -18.95
C GLY A 23 -28.40 4.51 -19.31
N GLU A 24 -27.97 3.29 -19.04
CA GLU A 24 -26.62 2.81 -19.34
C GLU A 24 -26.65 1.39 -19.90
N ASN A 25 -25.61 1.01 -20.64
CA ASN A 25 -25.48 -0.37 -21.11
C ASN A 25 -25.03 -1.30 -19.96
N ILE A 26 -25.22 -2.61 -20.14
CA ILE A 26 -24.94 -3.60 -19.10
C ILE A 26 -23.48 -3.62 -18.63
N ASP A 27 -22.53 -3.28 -19.50
CA ASP A 27 -21.11 -3.20 -19.18
C ASP A 27 -20.82 -2.01 -18.26
N THR A 28 -21.33 -0.83 -18.59
CA THR A 28 -21.24 0.35 -17.71
C THR A 28 -21.91 0.08 -16.37
N ILE A 29 -23.10 -0.55 -16.35
CA ILE A 29 -23.82 -0.87 -15.13
C ILE A 29 -23.00 -1.83 -14.25
N ALA A 30 -22.46 -2.91 -14.82
CA ALA A 30 -21.58 -3.83 -14.09
C ALA A 30 -20.36 -3.09 -13.52
N LYS A 31 -19.66 -2.30 -14.34
CA LYS A 31 -18.49 -1.52 -13.87
C LYS A 31 -18.85 -0.56 -12.73
N MET A 32 -20.03 0.08 -12.77
CA MET A 32 -20.52 0.96 -11.69
C MET A 32 -20.90 0.18 -10.42
N ILE A 33 -21.46 -1.03 -10.55
CA ILE A 33 -21.72 -1.92 -9.41
C ILE A 33 -20.40 -2.32 -8.75
N ALA A 34 -19.42 -2.78 -9.53
CA ALA A 34 -18.08 -3.09 -9.03
C ALA A 34 -17.46 -1.86 -8.34
N ALA A 35 -17.61 -0.66 -8.91
CA ALA A 35 -17.10 0.58 -8.31
C ALA A 35 -17.73 0.91 -6.96
N LEU A 36 -19.05 0.75 -6.79
CA LEU A 36 -19.69 0.92 -5.49
C LEU A 36 -19.22 -0.12 -4.48
N ALA A 37 -19.15 -1.39 -4.88
CA ALA A 37 -18.71 -2.50 -4.04
C ALA A 37 -17.26 -2.31 -3.55
N ASN A 38 -16.37 -1.82 -4.41
CA ASN A 38 -14.97 -1.52 -4.09
C ASN A 38 -14.79 -0.31 -3.16
N MET A 39 -15.80 0.56 -3.10
CA MET A 39 -15.76 1.75 -2.23
C MET A 39 -16.34 1.43 -0.85
N ARG A 40 -17.57 1.87 -0.59
CA ARG A 40 -18.26 1.73 0.70
C ARG A 40 -19.71 1.26 0.51
N GLY A 41 -19.97 0.60 -0.61
CA GLY A 41 -21.31 0.32 -1.10
C GLY A 41 -22.05 1.59 -1.54
N GLY A 42 -23.32 1.44 -1.89
CA GLY A 42 -24.16 2.56 -2.27
C GLY A 42 -25.34 2.17 -3.13
N THR A 43 -25.83 3.14 -3.90
CA THR A 43 -27.02 2.98 -4.71
C THR A 43 -26.84 3.62 -6.09
N LEU A 44 -27.16 2.88 -7.15
CA LEU A 44 -27.38 3.43 -8.49
C LEU A 44 -28.88 3.72 -8.65
N LEU A 45 -29.23 4.93 -9.08
CA LEU A 45 -30.60 5.38 -9.31
C LEU A 45 -30.76 5.84 -10.75
N PHE A 46 -31.51 5.08 -11.54
CA PHE A 46 -31.77 5.40 -12.94
C PHE A 46 -33.09 6.15 -13.10
N GLY A 47 -33.15 7.05 -14.07
CA GLY A 47 -34.31 7.92 -14.31
C GLY A 47 -34.25 9.25 -13.55
N ILE A 48 -33.10 9.57 -12.95
CA ILE A 48 -32.82 10.85 -12.31
C ILE A 48 -31.64 11.47 -13.06
N GLU A 49 -31.85 12.66 -13.62
CA GLU A 49 -30.82 13.46 -14.26
C GLU A 49 -30.14 14.35 -13.21
N ASP A 50 -28.82 14.31 -13.17
CA ASP A 50 -28.01 15.24 -12.38
C ASP A 50 -27.32 16.20 -13.36
N ASP A 51 -27.71 17.47 -13.34
CA ASP A 51 -27.13 18.50 -14.23
C ASP A 51 -25.89 19.19 -13.61
N GLY A 52 -25.44 18.69 -12.45
CA GLY A 52 -24.34 19.24 -11.66
C GLY A 52 -24.79 20.31 -10.65
N CYS A 53 -25.98 20.88 -10.81
CA CYS A 53 -26.62 21.75 -9.83
C CYS A 53 -27.74 21.00 -9.13
N ASP A 54 -28.77 20.61 -9.88
CA ASP A 54 -30.01 20.05 -9.38
C ASP A 54 -30.23 18.61 -9.85
N LEU A 55 -31.05 17.88 -9.10
CA LEU A 55 -31.52 16.56 -9.45
C LEU A 55 -32.93 16.64 -10.04
N HIS A 56 -33.11 16.11 -11.24
CA HIS A 56 -34.37 16.15 -11.97
C HIS A 56 -34.91 14.74 -12.17
N PHE A 57 -36.09 14.47 -11.61
CA PHE A 57 -36.76 13.19 -11.84
C PHE A 57 -37.38 13.14 -13.25
N LYS A 58 -36.77 12.35 -14.13
CA LYS A 58 -37.22 12.20 -15.53
C LYS A 58 -37.99 10.90 -15.77
N GLY A 59 -37.73 9.88 -14.98
CA GLY A 59 -38.22 8.51 -15.16
C GLY A 59 -37.24 7.66 -15.96
N TYR A 60 -37.29 6.35 -15.74
CA TYR A 60 -36.50 5.32 -16.43
C TYR A 60 -37.40 4.63 -17.46
N ALA A 61 -36.95 4.60 -18.72
CA ALA A 61 -37.74 4.08 -19.85
C ALA A 61 -37.07 2.88 -20.55
N PHE A 62 -35.97 2.37 -20.00
CA PHE A 62 -35.25 1.21 -20.55
C PHE A 62 -35.64 -0.07 -19.82
N GLU A 63 -35.25 -1.20 -20.39
CA GLU A 63 -35.45 -2.50 -19.74
C GLU A 63 -34.61 -2.61 -18.48
N THR A 64 -35.16 -3.29 -17.47
CA THR A 64 -34.44 -3.61 -16.24
C THR A 64 -33.35 -4.65 -16.55
N PRO A 65 -32.07 -4.39 -16.21
CA PRO A 65 -30.98 -5.29 -16.53
C PRO A 65 -31.12 -6.63 -15.80
N GLU A 66 -30.89 -7.72 -16.52
CA GLU A 66 -30.95 -9.07 -15.96
C GLU A 66 -29.80 -9.30 -14.96
N LYS A 67 -30.15 -9.65 -13.71
CA LYS A 67 -29.16 -9.89 -12.64
C LYS A 67 -28.11 -10.92 -13.04
N ASN A 68 -28.48 -12.02 -13.68
CA ASN A 68 -27.54 -13.10 -14.04
C ASN A 68 -26.45 -12.62 -15.00
N LYS A 69 -26.79 -11.78 -15.98
CA LYS A 69 -25.81 -11.22 -16.93
C LYS A 69 -24.85 -10.23 -16.24
N LEU A 70 -25.32 -9.52 -15.22
CA LEU A 70 -24.45 -8.67 -14.39
C LEU A 70 -23.51 -9.51 -13.54
N VAL A 71 -24.01 -10.56 -12.88
CA VAL A 71 -23.19 -11.48 -12.06
C VAL A 71 -22.09 -12.14 -12.90
N GLU A 72 -22.39 -12.55 -14.14
CA GLU A 72 -21.38 -13.09 -15.08
C GLU A 72 -20.25 -12.10 -15.35
N LYS A 73 -20.59 -10.82 -15.58
CA LYS A 73 -19.60 -9.75 -15.79
C LYS A 73 -18.83 -9.34 -14.54
N LEU A 74 -19.37 -9.64 -13.37
CA LEU A 74 -18.80 -9.32 -12.05
C LEU A 74 -18.11 -10.52 -11.42
N GLU A 75 -17.74 -11.52 -12.23
CA GLU A 75 -17.00 -12.72 -11.82
C GLU A 75 -17.65 -13.45 -10.63
N GLY A 76 -18.99 -13.45 -10.58
CA GLY A 76 -19.76 -14.13 -9.54
C GLY A 76 -20.16 -13.27 -8.34
N PHE A 77 -19.77 -12.00 -8.27
CA PHE A 77 -20.24 -11.11 -7.21
C PHE A 77 -21.77 -10.91 -7.30
N GLU A 78 -22.49 -11.13 -6.19
CA GLU A 78 -23.96 -11.16 -6.15
C GLU A 78 -24.62 -10.28 -5.07
N ASP A 79 -23.81 -9.61 -4.23
CA ASP A 79 -24.25 -8.75 -3.12
C ASP A 79 -24.77 -7.38 -3.61
N PHE A 80 -25.74 -7.44 -4.50
CA PHE A 80 -26.51 -6.30 -4.97
C PHE A 80 -27.97 -6.68 -5.26
N LYS A 81 -28.86 -5.69 -5.14
CA LYS A 81 -30.32 -5.86 -5.27
C LYS A 81 -30.87 -4.85 -6.25
N ILE A 82 -31.53 -5.35 -7.30
CA ILE A 82 -32.21 -4.55 -8.32
C ILE A 82 -33.68 -4.42 -7.93
N LYS A 83 -34.21 -3.19 -7.94
CA LYS A 83 -35.60 -2.88 -7.62
C LYS A 83 -36.15 -1.89 -8.63
N GLU A 84 -37.30 -2.21 -9.19
CA GLU A 84 -38.09 -1.30 -10.00
C GLU A 84 -39.12 -0.62 -9.09
N LEU A 85 -39.16 0.72 -9.12
CA LEU A 85 -39.96 1.55 -8.23
C LEU A 85 -40.81 2.53 -9.05
N ASN A 86 -41.93 2.99 -8.50
CA ASN A 86 -42.87 3.87 -9.19
C ASN A 86 -43.20 5.09 -8.33
N GLU A 87 -43.09 6.29 -8.92
CA GLU A 87 -43.48 7.56 -8.30
C GLU A 87 -44.08 8.49 -9.38
N ASN A 88 -45.19 9.19 -9.09
CA ASN A 88 -45.81 10.14 -10.00
C ASN A 88 -46.07 9.59 -11.43
N ASN A 89 -46.54 8.33 -11.53
CA ASN A 89 -46.76 7.60 -12.78
C ASN A 89 -45.50 7.41 -13.66
N LYS A 90 -44.30 7.51 -13.07
CA LYS A 90 -43.04 7.21 -13.74
C LYS A 90 -42.28 6.15 -12.96
N THR A 91 -41.63 5.27 -13.70
CA THR A 91 -40.77 4.22 -13.15
C THR A 91 -39.37 4.77 -12.90
N PHE A 92 -38.67 4.24 -11.90
CA PHE A 92 -37.23 4.40 -11.73
C PHE A 92 -36.60 3.09 -11.25
N LEU A 93 -35.34 2.90 -11.59
CA LEU A 93 -34.59 1.69 -11.23
C LEU A 93 -33.62 2.02 -10.11
N GLN A 94 -33.61 1.19 -9.07
CA GLN A 94 -32.68 1.27 -7.96
C GLN A 94 -31.83 -0.01 -7.91
N ILE A 95 -30.50 0.15 -7.88
CA ILE A 95 -29.57 -0.94 -7.61
C ILE A 95 -28.83 -0.62 -6.32
N ASP A 96 -29.17 -1.32 -5.24
CA ASP A 96 -28.45 -1.24 -3.96
C ASP A 96 -27.26 -2.21 -4.02
N VAL A 97 -26.06 -1.73 -3.72
CA VAL A 97 -24.82 -2.51 -3.77
C VAL A 97 -24.16 -2.49 -2.39
N ASP A 98 -23.90 -3.67 -1.86
CA ASP A 98 -23.18 -3.81 -0.60
C ASP A 98 -21.66 -3.69 -0.85
N MET A 99 -20.92 -3.18 0.14
CA MET A 99 -19.46 -3.13 0.07
C MET A 99 -18.89 -4.55 0.04
N ASN A 100 -17.89 -4.79 -0.80
CA ASN A 100 -17.12 -6.03 -0.78
C ASN A 100 -15.69 -5.76 -0.27
N SER A 101 -15.27 -6.45 0.78
CA SER A 101 -13.94 -6.29 1.37
C SER A 101 -12.82 -6.87 0.49
N ASP A 102 -13.10 -7.93 -0.27
CA ASP A 102 -12.15 -8.60 -1.16
C ASP A 102 -11.97 -7.90 -2.51
N GLY A 103 -12.88 -6.99 -2.82
CA GLY A 103 -12.89 -6.26 -4.08
C GLY A 103 -13.60 -7.04 -5.18
N VAL A 104 -14.30 -6.32 -6.03
CA VAL A 104 -15.02 -6.82 -7.19
C VAL A 104 -14.22 -6.44 -8.42
N ASN A 105 -13.67 -7.46 -9.08
CA ASN A 105 -12.98 -7.31 -10.35
C ASN A 105 -13.99 -7.04 -11.47
N TYR A 106 -13.62 -6.19 -12.41
CA TYR A 106 -14.32 -6.03 -13.67
C TYR A 106 -13.29 -5.95 -14.80
N GLY A 107 -13.16 -7.02 -15.59
CA GLY A 107 -12.29 -7.02 -16.77
C GLY A 107 -10.80 -6.87 -16.45
N GLY A 108 -10.35 -7.39 -15.32
CA GLY A 108 -8.96 -7.35 -14.87
C GLY A 108 -8.60 -6.19 -13.94
N ILE A 109 -9.53 -5.27 -13.68
CA ILE A 109 -9.29 -4.08 -12.84
C ILE A 109 -10.27 -4.03 -11.65
N PHE A 110 -9.89 -3.29 -10.60
CA PHE A 110 -10.80 -2.94 -9.50
C PHE A 110 -11.30 -1.51 -9.71
N PRO A 111 -12.47 -1.30 -10.35
CA PRO A 111 -12.94 0.06 -10.62
C PRO A 111 -13.34 0.76 -9.32
N ILE A 112 -13.19 2.08 -9.28
CA ILE A 112 -13.75 3.01 -8.29
C ILE A 112 -14.30 4.24 -9.00
N PHE A 113 -15.18 5.01 -8.36
CA PHE A 113 -15.57 6.32 -8.92
C PHE A 113 -14.44 7.32 -8.76
N TYR A 114 -14.22 8.13 -9.80
CA TYR A 114 -13.16 9.14 -9.78
C TYR A 114 -13.48 10.28 -8.79
N SER A 115 -14.75 10.61 -8.56
CA SER A 115 -15.18 11.61 -7.58
C SER A 115 -16.57 11.30 -7.04
N ASP A 116 -17.02 12.07 -6.05
CA ASP A 116 -18.37 11.96 -5.51
C ASP A 116 -19.45 12.57 -6.42
N TYR A 117 -19.08 13.31 -7.49
CA TYR A 117 -20.02 14.12 -8.26
C TYR A 117 -20.36 13.58 -9.65
N HIS A 118 -19.48 12.79 -10.26
CA HIS A 118 -19.73 12.23 -11.60
C HIS A 118 -19.64 10.71 -11.60
N ASN A 119 -20.25 10.09 -12.62
CA ASN A 119 -20.27 8.64 -12.79
C ASN A 119 -19.04 8.08 -13.51
N MET A 120 -18.02 8.90 -13.79
CA MET A 120 -16.77 8.41 -14.35
C MET A 120 -16.05 7.48 -13.35
N THR A 121 -15.61 6.33 -13.85
CA THR A 121 -14.85 5.34 -13.10
C THR A 121 -13.38 5.37 -13.49
N LYS A 122 -12.51 5.05 -12.54
CA LYS A 122 -11.07 4.82 -12.74
C LYS A 122 -10.66 3.49 -12.11
N GLU A 123 -9.50 3.00 -12.47
CA GLU A 123 -8.88 1.86 -11.80
C GLU A 123 -8.38 2.27 -10.42
N PHE A 124 -8.55 1.39 -9.43
CA PHE A 124 -7.95 1.56 -8.11
C PHE A 124 -6.44 1.33 -8.20
N GLU A 125 -5.64 2.35 -7.86
CA GLU A 125 -4.20 2.18 -7.75
C GLU A 125 -3.86 1.46 -6.45
N ILE A 126 -3.36 0.24 -6.59
CA ILE A 126 -2.98 -0.62 -5.47
C ILE A 126 -1.73 -0.05 -4.78
N VAL A 127 -1.78 0.12 -3.46
CA VAL A 127 -0.63 0.58 -2.68
C VAL A 127 0.38 -0.55 -2.58
N LYS A 128 1.56 -0.36 -3.17
CA LYS A 128 2.65 -1.32 -3.15
C LYS A 128 3.50 -1.13 -1.90
N ILE A 129 3.68 -2.19 -1.13
CA ILE A 129 4.39 -2.16 0.14
C ILE A 129 5.57 -3.14 0.07
N PHE A 130 6.75 -2.69 0.46
CA PHE A 130 7.92 -3.54 0.62
C PHE A 130 8.25 -3.75 2.10
N ILE A 131 8.35 -5.00 2.56
CA ILE A 131 8.80 -5.31 3.92
C ILE A 131 10.29 -5.73 3.86
N SER A 132 11.17 -4.89 4.42
CA SER A 132 12.62 -5.10 4.52
C SER A 132 12.98 -5.65 5.90
N TYR A 133 13.52 -6.86 5.96
CA TYR A 133 13.80 -7.57 7.21
C TYR A 133 14.94 -8.59 7.09
N ASN A 134 15.47 -9.05 8.23
CA ASN A 134 16.44 -10.15 8.28
C ASN A 134 15.72 -11.49 8.54
N HIS A 135 16.27 -12.62 8.10
CA HIS A 135 15.65 -13.95 8.37
C HIS A 135 15.30 -14.20 9.84
N LYS A 136 16.08 -13.64 10.79
CA LYS A 136 15.82 -13.78 12.24
C LYS A 136 14.50 -13.14 12.69
N THR A 137 13.97 -12.19 11.92
CA THR A 137 12.69 -11.50 12.18
C THR A 137 11.62 -11.88 11.16
N SER A 138 11.73 -13.05 10.51
CA SER A 138 10.74 -13.49 9.51
C SER A 138 9.35 -13.63 10.09
N HIS A 139 9.23 -14.19 11.30
CA HIS A 139 7.96 -14.36 11.98
C HIS A 139 7.28 -13.01 12.29
N MET A 140 8.06 -11.99 12.64
CA MET A 140 7.55 -10.63 12.82
C MET A 140 7.05 -10.04 11.49
N ALA A 141 7.77 -10.29 10.39
CA ALA A 141 7.34 -9.87 9.06
C ALA A 141 6.05 -10.58 8.62
N ASP A 142 5.90 -11.87 8.95
CA ASP A 142 4.66 -12.64 8.70
C ASP A 142 3.47 -11.99 9.43
N ILE A 143 3.62 -11.66 10.71
CA ILE A 143 2.58 -10.99 11.50
C ILE A 143 2.18 -9.63 10.88
N VAL A 144 3.15 -8.83 10.44
CA VAL A 144 2.87 -7.54 9.78
C VAL A 144 2.12 -7.77 8.47
N GLU A 145 2.59 -8.68 7.63
CA GLU A 145 1.98 -9.00 6.34
C GLU A 145 0.53 -9.48 6.52
N GLU A 146 0.29 -10.43 7.42
CA GLU A 146 -1.04 -10.96 7.73
C GLU A 146 -1.98 -9.86 8.21
N ASN A 147 -1.52 -9.01 9.15
CA ASN A 147 -2.34 -7.94 9.70
C ASN A 147 -2.73 -6.89 8.65
N LEU A 148 -1.81 -6.55 7.75
CA LEU A 148 -2.08 -5.61 6.67
C LEU A 148 -2.99 -6.22 5.60
N ASN A 149 -2.75 -7.48 5.21
CA ASN A 149 -3.60 -8.19 4.25
C ASN A 149 -5.02 -8.39 4.78
N GLU A 150 -5.21 -8.70 6.06
CA GLU A 150 -6.53 -8.84 6.67
C GLU A 150 -7.35 -7.56 6.54
N LYS A 151 -6.71 -6.40 6.79
CA LYS A 151 -7.37 -5.09 6.76
C LYS A 151 -7.58 -4.56 5.34
N TYR A 152 -6.56 -4.66 4.48
CA TYR A 152 -6.53 -3.95 3.20
C TYR A 152 -6.81 -4.82 1.98
N ARG A 153 -6.54 -6.13 2.06
CA ARG A 153 -6.82 -7.12 1.00
C ARG A 153 -6.33 -6.62 -0.36
N TYR A 154 -7.19 -6.58 -1.37
CA TYR A 154 -6.85 -6.15 -2.73
C TYR A 154 -6.32 -4.70 -2.86
N LYS A 155 -6.45 -3.88 -1.82
CA LYS A 155 -6.00 -2.47 -1.84
C LYS A 155 -4.49 -2.32 -1.64
N VAL A 156 -3.83 -3.36 -1.16
CA VAL A 156 -2.37 -3.38 -0.98
C VAL A 156 -1.77 -4.55 -1.73
N LYS A 157 -0.55 -4.36 -2.23
CA LYS A 157 0.29 -5.44 -2.72
C LYS A 157 1.56 -5.45 -1.89
N ILE A 158 1.68 -6.45 -1.04
CA ILE A 158 2.85 -6.62 -0.18
C ILE A 158 3.85 -7.50 -0.91
N ASN A 159 5.06 -6.97 -1.11
CA ASN A 159 6.21 -7.75 -1.50
C ASN A 159 7.14 -7.81 -0.29
N ARG A 160 7.62 -9.00 0.02
CA ARG A 160 8.66 -9.19 1.02
C ARG A 160 9.80 -9.92 0.36
N ASP A 161 11.00 -9.49 0.69
CA ASP A 161 12.18 -10.20 0.24
C ASP A 161 12.76 -11.03 1.38
N ASN A 162 12.89 -12.32 1.11
CA ASN A 162 13.46 -13.31 2.01
C ASN A 162 14.96 -13.40 1.70
N GLN A 163 15.70 -12.30 1.83
CA GLN A 163 17.10 -12.22 1.39
C GLN A 163 17.30 -12.72 -0.05
N LEU A 164 17.03 -11.88 -1.06
CA LEU A 164 17.43 -12.19 -2.42
C LEU A 164 18.92 -12.54 -2.44
N VAL A 165 19.16 -13.69 -3.04
CA VAL A 165 20.45 -14.27 -3.34
C VAL A 165 21.42 -13.18 -3.80
N TYR A 166 22.51 -13.13 -3.07
CA TYR A 166 23.74 -12.39 -3.33
C TYR A 166 24.08 -12.20 -4.83
N ARG A 167 24.43 -10.96 -5.18
CA ARG A 167 25.22 -10.45 -6.32
C ARG A 167 24.61 -10.24 -7.70
N ASP A 168 23.56 -10.93 -8.13
CA ASP A 168 23.23 -10.90 -9.56
C ASP A 168 22.22 -9.82 -10.01
N ASP A 169 21.59 -9.06 -9.12
CA ASP A 169 20.79 -7.90 -9.58
C ASP A 169 20.45 -6.86 -8.49
N ILE A 170 21.45 -6.14 -8.00
CA ILE A 170 21.24 -4.93 -7.19
C ILE A 170 20.38 -3.90 -7.94
N GLU A 171 20.40 -3.92 -9.28
CA GLU A 171 19.55 -3.08 -10.12
C GLU A 171 18.07 -3.42 -9.96
N LYS A 172 17.67 -4.70 -10.09
CA LYS A 172 16.28 -5.11 -9.81
C LYS A 172 15.86 -4.77 -8.38
N TYR A 173 16.78 -4.81 -7.44
CA TYR A 173 16.50 -4.47 -6.05
C TYR A 173 16.28 -2.97 -5.83
N MET A 174 17.05 -2.12 -6.51
CA MET A 174 16.81 -0.67 -6.54
C MET A 174 15.48 -0.33 -7.20
N ASP A 175 15.09 -1.07 -8.23
CA ASP A 175 13.79 -0.92 -8.86
C ASP A 175 12.67 -1.28 -7.88
N THR A 176 12.83 -2.34 -7.06
CA THR A 176 11.88 -2.67 -5.99
C THR A 176 11.63 -1.48 -5.06
N ILE A 177 12.65 -0.81 -4.52
CA ILE A 177 12.41 0.33 -3.61
C ILE A 177 11.70 1.47 -4.34
N LYS A 178 12.08 1.76 -5.58
CA LYS A 178 11.47 2.86 -6.36
C LYS A 178 10.00 2.56 -6.69
N GLU A 179 9.69 1.31 -7.01
CA GLU A 179 8.36 0.88 -7.45
C GLU A 179 7.33 0.72 -6.32
N ASN A 180 7.77 0.59 -5.07
CA ASN A 180 6.86 0.51 -3.93
C ASN A 180 6.48 1.90 -3.40
N ASP A 181 5.25 2.05 -2.92
CA ASP A 181 4.75 3.30 -2.34
C ASP A 181 5.18 3.48 -0.88
N LEU A 182 5.40 2.37 -0.18
CA LEU A 182 5.84 2.31 1.21
C LEU A 182 6.91 1.23 1.42
N VAL A 183 7.84 1.49 2.33
CA VAL A 183 8.86 0.54 2.82
C VAL A 183 8.69 0.39 4.32
N ILE A 184 8.56 -0.83 4.80
CA ILE A 184 8.50 -1.17 6.23
C ILE A 184 9.80 -1.88 6.60
N SER A 185 10.64 -1.25 7.43
CA SER A 185 11.93 -1.82 7.85
C SER A 185 11.88 -2.36 9.28
N LEU A 186 12.20 -3.64 9.46
CA LEU A 186 12.40 -4.25 10.78
C LEU A 186 13.87 -4.10 11.21
N ILE A 187 14.13 -3.10 12.06
CA ILE A 187 15.49 -2.68 12.42
C ILE A 187 16.05 -3.56 13.53
N THR A 188 17.08 -4.34 13.20
CA THR A 188 17.89 -5.16 14.11
C THR A 188 19.36 -4.75 14.07
N ASP A 189 20.19 -5.28 14.97
CA ASP A 189 21.65 -5.10 14.90
C ASP A 189 22.22 -5.60 13.56
N ASP A 190 21.75 -6.77 13.10
CA ASP A 190 22.14 -7.36 11.82
C ASP A 190 21.66 -6.52 10.63
N TYR A 191 20.48 -5.90 10.73
CA TYR A 191 19.95 -4.97 9.72
C TYR A 191 20.94 -3.83 9.50
N LEU A 192 21.36 -3.17 10.59
CA LEU A 192 22.25 -2.01 10.54
C LEU A 192 23.69 -2.36 10.11
N LYS A 193 24.05 -3.65 10.10
CA LYS A 193 25.36 -4.17 9.63
C LYS A 193 25.28 -4.83 8.25
N SER A 194 24.08 -5.01 7.71
CA SER A 194 23.84 -5.62 6.40
C SER A 194 24.08 -4.62 5.27
N GLU A 195 24.86 -5.04 4.26
CA GLU A 195 25.17 -4.19 3.10
C GLU A 195 23.95 -3.98 2.21
N ALA A 196 23.11 -5.01 2.06
CA ALA A 196 21.87 -4.90 1.31
C ALA A 196 20.91 -3.91 1.99
N CYS A 197 20.57 -4.17 3.26
CA CYS A 197 19.64 -3.34 4.03
C CYS A 197 20.08 -1.88 4.11
N MET A 198 21.35 -1.64 4.43
CA MET A 198 21.83 -0.26 4.55
C MET A 198 21.95 0.44 3.19
N TYR A 199 22.27 -0.28 2.12
CA TYR A 199 22.26 0.31 0.78
C TYR A 199 20.83 0.70 0.36
N GLU A 200 19.80 -0.10 0.68
CA GLU A 200 18.39 0.27 0.46
C GLU A 200 18.05 1.60 1.10
N ILE A 201 18.38 1.74 2.38
CA ILE A 201 18.13 2.96 3.13
C ILE A 201 18.84 4.13 2.47
N THR A 202 20.10 3.98 2.03
CA THR A 202 20.81 5.07 1.34
C THR A 202 20.18 5.45 0.01
N GLU A 203 19.61 4.50 -0.73
CA GLU A 203 18.94 4.78 -1.99
C GLU A 203 17.56 5.42 -1.75
N LEU A 204 16.84 5.00 -0.72
CA LEU A 204 15.57 5.60 -0.29
C LEU A 204 15.76 7.05 0.18
N MET A 205 16.82 7.31 0.96
CA MET A 205 17.18 8.64 1.47
C MET A 205 17.58 9.66 0.39
N ARG A 206 17.74 9.23 -0.88
CA ARG A 206 17.90 10.16 -2.00
C ARG A 206 16.66 11.01 -2.26
N ASP A 207 15.49 10.50 -1.91
CA ASP A 207 14.27 11.29 -1.92
C ASP A 207 14.22 12.15 -0.66
N THR A 208 14.09 13.47 -0.82
CA THR A 208 13.96 14.38 0.33
C THR A 208 12.72 14.10 1.20
N ARG A 209 11.72 13.39 0.66
CA ARG A 209 10.50 12.96 1.36
C ARG A 209 10.53 11.48 1.75
N TYR A 210 11.72 10.86 1.82
CA TYR A 210 11.85 9.45 2.18
C TYR A 210 11.15 9.06 3.48
N SER A 211 11.05 9.98 4.45
CA SER A 211 10.36 9.76 5.72
C SER A 211 8.85 9.55 5.57
N GLU A 212 8.24 10.01 4.49
CA GLU A 212 6.82 9.75 4.16
C GLU A 212 6.62 8.34 3.59
N LYS A 213 7.71 7.73 3.10
CA LYS A 213 7.72 6.41 2.47
C LYS A 213 8.25 5.32 3.41
N LEU A 214 9.09 5.67 4.38
CA LEU A 214 9.72 4.74 5.31
C LEU A 214 8.96 4.63 6.63
N ALA A 215 8.35 3.48 6.85
CA ALA A 215 7.98 3.01 8.18
C ALA A 215 9.10 2.15 8.76
N PHE A 216 9.35 2.23 10.06
CA PHE A 216 10.35 1.39 10.72
C PHE A 216 9.83 0.91 12.07
N ILE A 217 10.23 -0.32 12.42
CA ILE A 217 9.96 -0.96 13.71
C ILE A 217 11.31 -1.30 14.31
N ILE A 218 11.60 -0.79 15.52
CA ILE A 218 12.90 -0.95 16.15
C ILE A 218 12.82 -2.11 17.13
N ILE A 219 13.45 -3.23 16.79
CA ILE A 219 13.33 -4.44 17.60
C ILE A 219 13.94 -4.23 18.98
N SER A 220 13.17 -4.48 20.05
CA SER A 220 13.59 -4.30 21.44
C SER A 220 13.68 -5.65 22.18
N GLU A 221 14.09 -5.62 23.44
CA GLU A 221 14.14 -6.82 24.29
C GLU A 221 12.75 -7.44 24.50
N THR A 222 11.68 -6.65 24.49
CA THR A 222 10.31 -7.16 24.65
C THR A 222 9.83 -7.94 23.43
N ASP A 223 10.48 -7.76 22.29
CA ASP A 223 10.10 -8.38 21.03
C ASP A 223 10.72 -9.78 20.87
N LEU A 224 11.65 -10.14 21.76
CA LEU A 224 12.34 -11.44 21.71
C LEU A 224 11.40 -12.63 21.83
N GLU A 225 10.20 -12.45 22.40
CA GLU A 225 9.15 -13.49 22.44
C GLU A 225 8.68 -13.94 21.06
N TYR A 226 8.80 -13.08 20.05
CA TYR A 226 8.46 -13.38 18.65
C TYR A 226 9.64 -13.91 17.84
N SER A 227 10.81 -14.08 18.46
CA SER A 227 12.03 -14.58 17.83
C SER A 227 12.31 -16.03 18.25
N PRO A 228 12.48 -16.97 17.31
CA PRO A 228 12.73 -18.38 17.62
C PRO A 228 14.14 -18.66 18.19
N THR A 229 14.99 -17.64 18.42
CA THR A 229 16.41 -17.82 18.79
C THR A 229 16.87 -16.87 19.89
N GLU A 230 17.68 -17.38 20.83
CA GLU A 230 18.39 -16.67 21.92
C GLU A 230 19.48 -15.67 21.42
N LEU A 231 19.43 -15.23 20.17
CA LEU A 231 20.42 -14.33 19.57
C LEU A 231 20.11 -12.88 19.89
N LYS A 232 21.16 -12.10 20.20
CA LYS A 232 21.10 -10.65 20.39
C LYS A 232 20.72 -9.96 19.06
N ILE A 233 19.43 -9.76 18.82
CA ILE A 233 18.87 -9.05 17.65
C ILE A 233 18.65 -7.55 17.89
N VAL A 234 18.62 -7.14 19.16
CA VAL A 234 18.32 -5.77 19.58
C VAL A 234 19.44 -4.82 19.13
N PRO A 235 19.13 -3.79 18.32
CA PRO A 235 20.11 -2.82 17.87
C PRO A 235 20.44 -1.80 18.96
N ASN A 236 21.67 -1.29 18.95
CA ASN A 236 22.14 -0.33 19.94
C ASN A 236 22.17 1.09 19.36
N ILE A 237 20.99 1.69 19.20
CA ILE A 237 20.82 2.95 18.44
C ILE A 237 20.68 4.21 19.31
N TYR A 238 20.61 4.05 20.63
CA TYR A 238 20.40 5.15 21.58
C TYR A 238 21.72 5.52 22.27
N GLY A 239 21.95 6.83 22.47
CA GLY A 239 23.15 7.31 23.15
C GLY A 239 24.42 7.18 22.30
N GLU A 240 25.57 7.08 22.96
CA GLU A 240 26.90 7.07 22.31
C GLU A 240 27.19 5.77 21.56
N THR A 241 26.61 4.66 21.99
CA THR A 241 26.83 3.33 21.41
C THR A 241 26.35 3.22 19.97
N ARG A 242 25.44 4.10 19.50
CA ARG A 242 25.06 4.16 18.08
C ARG A 242 26.23 4.42 17.15
N TYR A 243 27.28 5.11 17.64
CA TYR A 243 28.48 5.39 16.84
C TYR A 243 29.26 4.11 16.50
N GLU A 244 29.03 3.00 17.21
CA GLU A 244 29.61 1.69 16.87
C GLU A 244 29.21 1.22 15.45
N TYR A 245 28.01 1.58 14.98
CA TYR A 245 27.59 1.27 13.60
C TYR A 245 28.35 2.11 12.57
N ILE A 246 28.63 3.38 12.88
CA ILE A 246 29.44 4.25 12.02
C ILE A 246 30.86 3.68 11.93
N GLU A 247 31.46 3.33 13.07
CA GLU A 247 32.78 2.70 13.13
C GLU A 247 32.81 1.38 12.36
N TYR A 248 31.79 0.53 12.52
CA TYR A 248 31.64 -0.72 11.78
C TYR A 248 31.75 -0.49 10.26
N TRP A 249 30.99 0.46 9.71
CA TRP A 249 30.96 0.73 8.27
C TRP A 249 32.26 1.35 7.77
N VAL A 250 32.85 2.28 8.52
CA VAL A 250 34.17 2.86 8.22
C VAL A 250 35.24 1.77 8.16
N ASN A 251 35.25 0.86 9.15
CA ASN A 251 36.18 -0.26 9.18
C ASN A 251 35.93 -1.24 8.02
N LYS A 252 34.67 -1.52 7.68
CA LYS A 252 34.30 -2.37 6.54
C LYS A 252 34.77 -1.78 5.20
N LYS A 253 34.60 -0.47 4.99
CA LYS A 253 35.15 0.26 3.82
C LYS A 253 36.67 0.14 3.74
N ARG A 254 37.37 0.32 4.88
CA ARG A 254 38.83 0.19 4.96
C ARG A 254 39.28 -1.22 4.59
N ASN A 255 38.59 -2.26 5.08
CA ASN A 255 38.90 -3.65 4.74
C ASN A 255 38.78 -3.93 3.24
N TYR A 256 37.74 -3.43 2.57
CA TYR A 256 37.62 -3.56 1.11
C TYR A 256 38.70 -2.78 0.36
N SER A 257 39.06 -1.59 0.84
CA SER A 257 40.12 -0.76 0.25
C SER A 257 41.48 -1.46 0.33
N ASN A 258 41.83 -2.03 1.49
CA ASN A 258 43.07 -2.81 1.64
C ASN A 258 43.07 -4.07 0.76
N ARG A 259 41.92 -4.73 0.57
CA ARG A 259 41.81 -5.88 -0.35
C ARG A 259 42.02 -5.48 -1.81
N LEU A 260 41.58 -4.27 -2.19
CA LEU A 260 41.79 -3.74 -3.54
C LEU A 260 43.28 -3.53 -3.83
N GLU A 261 44.04 -3.00 -2.87
CA GLU A 261 45.50 -2.83 -3.00
C GLU A 261 46.21 -4.17 -3.21
N ASN A 262 45.82 -5.20 -2.44
CA ASN A 262 46.41 -6.55 -2.52
C ASN A 262 46.01 -7.34 -3.78
N LEU A 263 44.94 -6.97 -4.47
CA LEU A 263 44.41 -7.65 -5.65
C LEU A 263 44.58 -6.82 -6.93
N SER A 264 45.46 -5.83 -6.89
CA SER A 264 45.70 -4.85 -7.97
C SER A 264 46.11 -5.48 -9.30
N ASP A 265 46.69 -6.68 -9.30
CA ASP A 265 47.07 -7.41 -10.51
C ASP A 265 45.88 -8.12 -11.21
N SER A 266 44.70 -8.21 -10.56
CA SER A 266 43.48 -8.79 -11.14
C SER A 266 42.50 -7.69 -11.56
N PHE A 267 42.39 -7.44 -12.87
CA PHE A 267 41.51 -6.41 -13.42
C PHE A 267 40.04 -6.63 -13.07
N THR A 268 39.52 -7.85 -13.22
CA THR A 268 38.11 -8.17 -12.95
C THR A 268 37.77 -8.03 -11.46
N SER A 269 38.64 -8.53 -10.58
CA SER A 269 38.47 -8.38 -9.12
C SER A 269 38.53 -6.92 -8.69
N THR A 270 39.38 -6.12 -9.33
CA THR A 270 39.50 -4.68 -9.08
C THR A 270 38.22 -3.92 -9.45
N VAL A 271 37.58 -4.25 -10.56
CA VAL A 271 36.31 -3.61 -10.97
C VAL A 271 35.19 -3.90 -9.97
N GLU A 272 35.01 -5.17 -9.57
CA GLU A 272 33.98 -5.58 -8.60
C GLU A 272 34.21 -4.96 -7.21
N LEU A 273 35.46 -4.95 -6.73
CA LEU A 273 35.80 -4.35 -5.44
C LEU A 273 35.59 -2.84 -5.45
N ASN A 274 35.94 -2.14 -6.53
CA ASN A 274 35.65 -0.71 -6.66
C ASN A 274 34.14 -0.42 -6.60
N ALA A 275 33.31 -1.25 -7.23
CA ALA A 275 31.85 -1.11 -7.12
C ALA A 275 31.37 -1.31 -5.69
N THR A 276 31.91 -2.30 -4.98
CA THR A 276 31.60 -2.55 -3.56
C THR A 276 32.05 -1.40 -2.65
N ILE A 277 33.26 -0.88 -2.83
CA ILE A 277 33.78 0.27 -2.08
C ILE A 277 32.90 1.50 -2.28
N ARG A 278 32.40 1.75 -3.51
CA ARG A 278 31.45 2.84 -3.77
C ARG A 278 30.14 2.66 -3.01
N ARG A 279 29.55 1.45 -3.03
CA ARG A 279 28.31 1.14 -2.31
C ARG A 279 28.47 1.32 -0.80
N VAL A 280 29.52 0.73 -0.22
CA VAL A 280 29.86 0.89 1.21
C VAL A 280 30.20 2.34 1.54
N GLY A 281 30.82 3.07 0.61
CA GLY A 281 31.07 4.50 0.74
C GLY A 281 29.79 5.30 0.99
N ARG A 282 28.75 5.09 0.18
CA ARG A 282 27.44 5.72 0.38
C ARG A 282 26.84 5.38 1.74
N ILE A 283 26.94 4.13 2.17
CA ILE A 283 26.48 3.73 3.50
C ILE A 283 27.21 4.51 4.59
N CYS A 284 28.54 4.67 4.49
CA CYS A 284 29.30 5.47 5.47
C CYS A 284 28.85 6.93 5.52
N ASP A 285 28.49 7.50 4.36
CA ASP A 285 28.08 8.90 4.26
C ASP A 285 26.69 9.12 4.88
N GLU A 286 25.77 8.15 4.76
CA GLU A 286 24.37 8.30 5.20
C GLU A 286 24.04 7.68 6.57
N ILE A 287 24.80 6.67 7.04
CA ILE A 287 24.48 5.94 8.28
C ILE A 287 24.32 6.85 9.49
N GLY A 288 25.13 7.92 9.59
CA GLY A 288 25.01 8.87 10.69
C GLY A 288 23.67 9.60 10.70
N SER A 289 23.24 10.09 9.53
CA SER A 289 21.94 10.75 9.34
C SER A 289 20.79 9.79 9.61
N PHE A 290 20.90 8.53 9.15
CA PHE A 290 19.89 7.52 9.40
C PHE A 290 19.74 7.17 10.89
N LEU A 291 20.86 7.01 11.61
CA LEU A 291 20.83 6.75 13.06
C LEU A 291 20.28 7.94 13.85
N ASP A 292 20.59 9.18 13.46
CA ASP A 292 19.98 10.37 14.07
C ASP A 292 18.48 10.40 13.81
N PHE A 293 18.05 10.06 12.59
CA PHE A 293 16.64 9.90 12.25
C PHE A 293 15.96 8.85 13.15
N LEU A 294 16.49 7.64 13.28
CA LEU A 294 15.94 6.59 14.14
C LEU A 294 15.87 7.03 15.61
N ASN A 295 16.91 7.71 16.10
CA ASN A 295 17.00 8.16 17.48
C ASN A 295 15.98 9.28 17.80
N ARG A 296 15.70 10.17 16.84
CA ARG A 296 14.72 11.27 17.03
C ARG A 296 13.28 10.85 16.85
N SER A 297 13.03 9.84 16.03
CA SER A 297 11.70 9.56 15.49
C SER A 297 10.78 8.78 16.44
N MET A 298 11.19 8.54 17.71
CA MET A 298 10.39 7.83 18.72
C MET A 298 9.82 6.52 18.15
N GLY A 299 10.64 5.77 17.40
CA GLY A 299 10.26 4.49 16.84
C GLY A 299 9.66 3.57 17.89
N LYS A 300 8.56 2.92 17.53
CA LYS A 300 7.97 1.91 18.40
C LYS A 300 8.64 0.56 18.17
N ASP A 301 8.77 -0.17 19.25
CA ASP A 301 9.14 -1.58 19.17
C ASP A 301 8.01 -2.43 18.58
N PHE A 302 8.33 -3.67 18.23
CA PHE A 302 7.39 -4.55 17.57
C PHE A 302 6.20 -4.86 18.47
N THR A 303 6.41 -5.15 19.74
CA THR A 303 5.34 -5.42 20.71
C THR A 303 4.38 -4.24 20.83
N SER A 304 4.88 -3.01 20.89
CA SER A 304 4.03 -1.80 20.94
C SER A 304 3.23 -1.60 19.65
N MET A 305 3.86 -1.83 18.49
CA MET A 305 3.19 -1.79 17.19
C MET A 305 2.14 -2.92 17.06
N HIS A 306 2.44 -4.13 17.52
CA HIS A 306 1.51 -5.24 17.48
C HIS A 306 0.29 -4.97 18.39
N ASN A 307 0.52 -4.51 19.62
CA ASN A 307 -0.54 -4.18 20.58
C ASN A 307 -1.48 -3.06 20.12
N ASN A 308 -1.01 -2.14 19.27
CA ASN A 308 -1.86 -1.10 18.69
C ASN A 308 -2.38 -1.44 17.28
N ASN A 309 -2.22 -2.69 16.84
CA ASN A 309 -2.58 -3.17 15.52
C ASN A 309 -1.90 -2.39 14.38
N PHE A 310 -0.64 -2.02 14.53
CA PHE A 310 0.19 -1.33 13.53
C PHE A 310 -0.44 -0.02 13.03
N MET A 311 -1.03 0.77 13.94
CA MET A 311 -1.83 1.95 13.60
C MET A 311 -1.04 2.98 12.78
N GLU A 312 0.24 3.19 13.09
CA GLU A 312 1.13 4.11 12.39
C GLU A 312 1.32 3.73 10.93
N ILE A 313 1.63 2.45 10.67
CA ILE A 313 1.80 1.91 9.32
C ILE A 313 0.48 2.00 8.55
N LYS A 314 -0.63 1.64 9.21
CA LYS A 314 -1.97 1.76 8.66
C LYS A 314 -2.28 3.20 8.24
N ASN A 315 -1.96 4.19 9.07
CA ASN A 315 -2.15 5.59 8.73
C ASN A 315 -1.37 6.00 7.47
N MET A 316 -0.12 5.55 7.32
CA MET A 316 0.67 5.80 6.10
C MET A 316 0.01 5.18 4.86
N ILE A 317 -0.53 3.96 4.99
CA ILE A 317 -1.28 3.29 3.91
C ILE A 317 -2.56 4.07 3.56
N GLU A 318 -3.34 4.50 4.56
CA GLU A 318 -4.56 5.29 4.31
C GLU A 318 -4.26 6.60 3.59
N VAL A 319 -3.14 7.27 3.91
CA VAL A 319 -2.71 8.48 3.19
C VAL A 319 -2.49 8.15 1.72
N LYS A 320 -1.77 7.06 1.40
CA LYS A 320 -1.53 6.64 0.01
C LYS A 320 -2.83 6.25 -0.71
N ILE A 321 -3.72 5.51 -0.07
CA ILE A 321 -5.04 5.16 -0.64
C ILE A 321 -5.89 6.42 -0.94
N ASN A 322 -5.78 7.46 -0.11
CA ASN A 322 -6.57 8.68 -0.28
C ASN A 322 -5.93 9.71 -1.21
N GLU A 323 -4.60 9.76 -1.34
CA GLU A 323 -3.89 10.52 -2.38
C GLU A 323 -4.36 10.08 -3.77
N VAL A 324 -4.61 8.79 -3.96
CA VAL A 324 -5.17 8.20 -5.19
C VAL A 324 -6.63 8.64 -5.43
N ARG A 325 -7.36 9.15 -4.43
CA ARG A 325 -8.78 9.51 -4.55
C ARG A 325 -9.03 11.00 -4.87
N LEU A 326 -8.04 11.87 -4.65
CA LEU A 326 -8.07 13.27 -5.05
C LEU A 326 -7.66 13.42 -6.53
#